data_AF-N9MFB3-F1
#
_entry.id   AF-N9MFB3-F1
#
_cell.length_a   1.000
_cell.length_b   1.000
_cell.length_c   1.000
_cell.angle_alpha   90.00
_cell.angle_beta   90.00
_cell.angle_gamma   90.00
#
_symmetry.space_group_name_H-M   'P 1'
#
loop_
_entity.id
_entity.type
_entity.pdbx_description
1 polymer ?
#
loop_
_entity_poly.entity_id
_entity_poly.type
_entity_poly.pdbx_seq_one_letter_code
_entity_poly.pdbx_strand_id
1 'polypeptide(L)'
;MENKIKKIYLVKVSSNLHEAPVNTKYFILEGNQIYATNKQEILNSSQNIIGYIFFFFSWKLKTDSCAIFPHNESLYLFHNDTFIEIEKNSVQIKKILFWRIITIKKGSNLPIFIKLFTPPYRWLSNDGMFPETVEPLIDFLIDVNDNYDWKLSNIKKLYQYISKT
;
A
#
# COMPACT_ATOMS: atom_id res chain seq x y z
N MET A 1 4.16 22.34 15.93
CA MET A 1 4.33 21.05 16.64
C MET A 1 4.26 19.95 15.62
N GLU A 2 5.39 19.35 15.26
CA GLU A 2 5.44 18.18 14.38
C GLU A 2 4.75 17.02 15.11
N ASN A 3 3.53 16.68 14.69
CA ASN A 3 2.96 15.36 14.96
C ASN A 3 3.81 14.35 14.17
N LYS A 4 5.02 14.05 14.67
CA LYS A 4 5.83 12.96 14.14
C LYS A 4 4.99 11.71 14.31
N ILE A 5 4.54 11.17 13.19
CA ILE A 5 3.90 9.87 13.14
C ILE A 5 4.92 8.89 13.68
N LYS A 6 4.74 8.44 14.93
CA LYS A 6 5.72 7.58 15.61
C LYS A 6 5.58 6.14 15.15
N LYS A 7 4.34 5.68 14.94
CA LYS A 7 4.03 4.29 14.62
C LYS A 7 2.79 4.21 13.75
N ILE A 8 2.89 3.51 12.62
CA ILE A 8 1.77 3.22 11.71
C ILE A 8 1.59 1.72 11.68
N TYR A 9 0.38 1.25 11.91
CA TYR A 9 0.06 -0.17 11.76
C TYR A 9 -0.42 -0.43 10.33
N LEU A 10 -0.04 -1.58 9.79
CA LEU A 10 -0.24 -1.91 8.40
C LEU A 10 -0.84 -3.30 8.29
N VAL A 11 -1.82 -3.43 7.42
CA VAL A 11 -2.45 -4.70 7.07
C VAL A 11 -1.98 -5.09 5.68
N LYS A 12 -1.49 -6.31 5.52
CA LYS A 12 -1.18 -6.82 4.18
C LYS A 12 -2.47 -6.97 3.40
N VAL A 13 -2.54 -6.33 2.23
CA VAL A 13 -3.63 -6.54 1.28
C VAL A 13 -3.51 -7.97 0.74
N SER A 14 -4.55 -8.78 0.94
CA SER A 14 -4.62 -10.08 0.32
C SER A 14 -4.77 -9.92 -1.20
N SER A 15 -4.08 -10.78 -1.94
CA SER A 15 -4.22 -10.91 -3.39
C SER A 15 -5.62 -11.36 -3.79
N ASN A 16 -6.27 -12.15 -2.94
CA ASN A 16 -7.69 -12.46 -3.03
C ASN A 16 -8.45 -11.57 -2.04
N LEU A 17 -9.16 -10.56 -2.54
CA LEU A 17 -10.12 -9.76 -1.76
C LEU A 17 -11.22 -10.61 -1.09
N HIS A 18 -11.31 -11.90 -1.43
CA HIS A 18 -12.25 -12.90 -0.91
C HIS A 18 -11.64 -13.89 0.09
N GLU A 19 -10.34 -13.83 0.38
CA GLU A 19 -9.74 -14.72 1.39
C GLU A 19 -10.18 -14.31 2.80
N ALA A 20 -10.51 -15.32 3.60
CA ALA A 20 -11.00 -15.15 4.96
C ALA A 20 -10.00 -14.35 5.83
N PRO A 21 -10.48 -13.56 6.81
CA PRO A 21 -9.64 -12.75 7.71
C PRO A 21 -8.56 -13.52 8.48
N VAL A 22 -8.59 -14.86 8.45
CA VAL A 22 -7.69 -15.78 9.18
C VAL A 22 -6.23 -15.71 8.70
N ASN A 23 -5.96 -15.34 7.45
CA ASN A 23 -4.59 -15.23 6.90
C ASN A 23 -4.05 -13.79 6.85
N THR A 24 -4.71 -12.87 7.55
CA THR A 24 -4.29 -11.47 7.59
C THR A 24 -2.92 -11.34 8.26
N LYS A 25 -1.95 -10.78 7.54
CA LYS A 25 -0.62 -10.45 8.08
C LYS A 25 -0.57 -8.99 8.46
N TYR A 26 0.07 -8.72 9.59
CA TYR A 26 0.15 -7.39 10.18
C TYR A 26 1.60 -6.92 10.26
N PHE A 27 1.80 -5.62 10.06
CA PHE A 27 3.11 -4.97 10.07
C PHE A 27 3.04 -3.65 10.83
N ILE A 28 4.21 -3.15 11.22
CA ILE A 28 4.39 -1.82 11.78
C ILE A 28 5.41 -1.08 10.91
N LEU A 29 5.11 0.18 10.61
CA LEU A 29 6.06 1.17 10.14
C LEU A 29 6.41 2.12 11.30
N GLU A 30 7.66 2.05 11.76
CA GLU A 30 8.21 2.92 12.81
C GLU A 30 9.50 3.56 12.28
N GLY A 31 9.52 4.90 12.23
CA GLY A 31 10.56 5.63 11.50
C GLY A 31 10.57 5.23 10.02
N ASN A 32 11.68 4.62 9.57
CA ASN A 32 11.88 4.17 8.19
C ASN A 32 11.88 2.63 8.06
N GLN A 33 11.50 1.91 9.12
CA GLN A 33 11.57 0.45 9.15
C GLN A 33 10.18 -0.17 9.19
N ILE A 34 10.03 -1.24 8.41
CA ILE A 34 8.83 -2.07 8.40
C ILE A 34 9.18 -3.44 9.00
N TYR A 35 8.42 -3.88 9.99
CA TYR A 35 8.58 -5.20 10.60
C TYR A 35 7.22 -5.85 10.87
N ALA A 36 7.23 -7.18 10.99
CA ALA A 36 6.02 -7.96 11.25
C ALA A 36 5.51 -7.74 12.68
N THR A 37 4.19 -7.74 12.86
CA THR A 37 3.51 -7.70 14.15
C THR A 37 2.32 -8.67 14.16
N ASN A 38 1.53 -8.64 15.22
CA ASN A 38 0.31 -9.41 15.38
C ASN A 38 -0.90 -8.49 15.63
N LYS A 39 -2.09 -9.08 15.50
CA LYS A 39 -3.37 -8.37 15.70
C LYS A 39 -3.51 -7.77 17.10
N GLN A 40 -3.04 -8.46 18.14
CA GLN A 40 -3.20 -8.02 19.54
C GLN A 40 -2.43 -6.73 19.82
N GLU A 41 -1.23 -6.59 19.26
CA GLU A 41 -0.43 -5.36 19.38
C GLU A 41 -1.14 -4.16 18.75
N ILE A 42 -1.82 -4.35 17.61
CA ILE A 42 -2.62 -3.31 16.96
C ILE A 42 -3.79 -2.89 17.85
N LEU A 43 -4.52 -3.86 18.41
CA LEU A 43 -5.70 -3.60 19.24
C LEU A 43 -5.37 -2.96 20.60
N ASN A 44 -4.17 -3.21 21.11
CA ASN A 44 -3.68 -2.61 22.36
C ASN A 44 -3.10 -1.20 22.18
N SER A 45 -2.93 -0.75 20.93
CA SER A 45 -2.39 0.57 20.62
C SER A 45 -3.43 1.67 20.83
N SER A 46 -3.05 2.74 21.51
CA SER A 46 -3.85 3.97 21.59
C SER A 46 -3.80 4.82 20.31
N GLN A 47 -2.84 4.55 19.43
CA GLN A 47 -2.69 5.23 18.15
C GLN A 47 -3.22 4.35 17.00
N ASN A 48 -4.15 4.94 16.24
CA ASN A 48 -5.08 4.23 15.36
C ASN A 48 -4.77 4.40 13.85
N ILE A 49 -3.58 4.87 13.47
CA ILE A 49 -3.27 4.98 12.04
C ILE A 49 -3.01 3.57 11.52
N ILE A 50 -4.02 3.05 10.82
CA ILE A 50 -3.96 1.77 10.13
C ILE A 50 -4.02 2.03 8.64
N GLY A 51 -3.07 1.44 7.91
CA GLY A 51 -3.04 1.45 6.46
C GLY A 51 -2.83 0.07 5.88
N TYR A 52 -2.43 0.06 4.62
CA TYR A 52 -2.14 -1.12 3.84
C TYR A 52 -0.66 -1.21 3.53
N ILE A 53 -0.13 -2.44 3.50
CA ILE A 53 1.18 -2.74 2.92
C ILE A 53 1.01 -3.59 1.67
N PHE A 54 1.74 -3.19 0.63
CA PHE A 54 1.78 -3.86 -0.66
C PHE A 54 3.19 -4.39 -0.88
N PHE A 55 3.30 -5.66 -1.28
CA PHE A 55 4.56 -6.31 -1.62
C PHE A 55 4.56 -6.63 -3.11
N PHE A 56 5.57 -6.19 -3.84
CA PHE A 56 5.62 -6.32 -5.30
C PHE A 56 7.04 -6.62 -5.79
N PHE A 57 7.17 -7.03 -7.05
CA PHE A 57 8.48 -7.16 -7.68
C PHE A 57 8.90 -5.85 -8.34
N SER A 58 10.07 -5.35 -7.94
CA SER A 58 10.68 -4.18 -8.56
C SER A 58 11.25 -4.50 -9.94
N TRP A 59 11.65 -3.46 -10.69
CA TRP A 59 12.39 -3.62 -11.96
C TRP A 59 13.69 -4.40 -11.87
N LYS A 60 14.26 -4.52 -10.67
CA LYS A 60 15.46 -5.31 -10.42
C LYS A 60 15.16 -6.78 -10.14
N LEU A 61 13.91 -7.22 -10.35
CA LEU A 61 13.42 -8.57 -10.05
C LEU A 61 13.61 -8.96 -8.57
N LYS A 62 13.62 -7.96 -7.68
CA LYS A 62 13.66 -8.13 -6.23
C LYS A 62 12.32 -7.76 -5.63
N THR A 63 11.90 -8.48 -4.60
CA THR A 63 10.75 -8.08 -3.79
C THR A 63 11.03 -6.73 -3.14
N ASP A 64 10.06 -5.84 -3.24
CA ASP A 64 10.03 -4.52 -2.66
C ASP A 64 8.63 -4.28 -2.05
N SER A 65 8.46 -3.22 -1.28
CA SER A 65 7.20 -2.94 -0.61
C SER A 65 6.95 -1.45 -0.47
N CYS A 66 5.67 -1.08 -0.42
CA CYS A 66 5.25 0.25 -0.03
C CYS A 66 4.06 0.17 0.92
N ALA A 67 3.90 1.20 1.73
CA ALA A 67 2.76 1.33 2.62
C ALA A 67 1.90 2.53 2.21
N ILE A 68 0.57 2.38 2.26
CA ILE A 68 -0.37 3.49 2.05
C ILE A 68 -1.28 3.61 3.27
N PHE A 69 -1.34 4.78 3.87
CA PHE A 69 -2.10 5.00 5.10
C PHE A 69 -2.70 6.42 5.13
N PRO A 70 -3.78 6.64 5.91
CA PRO A 70 -4.39 7.95 6.05
C PRO A 70 -3.62 8.75 7.10
N HIS A 71 -3.36 10.03 6.81
CA HIS A 71 -2.87 10.96 7.81
C HIS A 71 -3.53 12.33 7.59
N ASN A 72 -4.20 12.83 8.63
CA ASN A 72 -5.08 14.00 8.55
C ASN A 72 -6.17 13.81 7.47
N GLU A 73 -6.27 14.70 6.50
CA GLU A 73 -7.24 14.65 5.38
C GLU A 73 -6.65 14.14 4.07
N SER A 74 -5.50 13.46 4.13
CA SER A 74 -4.80 12.96 2.94
C SER A 74 -4.36 11.51 3.09
N LEU A 75 -4.14 10.85 1.96
CA LEU A 75 -3.44 9.57 1.86
C LEU A 75 -1.95 9.80 1.72
N TYR A 76 -1.15 9.03 2.45
CA TYR A 76 0.29 9.04 2.37
C TYR A 76 0.80 7.69 1.90
N LEU A 77 1.76 7.71 0.98
CA LEU A 77 2.58 6.58 0.57
C LEU A 77 3.93 6.67 1.27
N PHE A 78 4.38 5.57 1.86
CA PHE A 78 5.76 5.37 2.29
C PHE A 78 6.45 4.37 1.35
N HIS A 79 7.54 4.80 0.72
CA HIS A 79 8.38 4.00 -0.17
C HIS A 79 9.81 4.55 -0.17
N ASN A 80 10.83 3.68 -0.13
CA ASN A 80 12.25 4.06 -0.10
C ASN A 80 12.55 5.20 0.89
N ASP A 81 12.22 4.99 2.16
CA ASP A 81 12.48 5.93 3.28
C ASP A 81 11.85 7.33 3.10
N THR A 82 10.84 7.43 2.23
CA THR A 82 10.22 8.71 1.87
C THR A 82 8.72 8.65 2.10
N PHE A 83 8.18 9.69 2.75
CA PHE A 83 6.76 9.92 2.92
C PHE A 83 6.23 10.87 1.84
N ILE A 84 5.15 10.45 1.20
CA ILE A 84 4.65 11.07 -0.02
C ILE A 84 3.15 11.25 0.14
N GLU A 85 2.70 12.49 0.15
CA GLU A 85 1.27 12.76 0.06
C GLU A 85 0.76 12.42 -1.33
N ILE A 86 -0.29 11.61 -1.40
CA ILE A 86 -1.01 11.31 -2.63
C ILE A 86 -2.10 12.37 -2.76
N GLU A 87 -1.88 13.34 -3.63
CA GLU A 87 -2.90 14.34 -3.97
C GLU A 87 -4.00 13.72 -4.86
N LYS A 88 -5.19 14.33 -4.91
CA LYS A 88 -6.25 13.90 -5.83
C LYS A 88 -5.77 14.00 -7.27
N ASN A 89 -6.11 13.02 -8.11
CA ASN A 89 -5.74 12.99 -9.54
C ASN A 89 -4.22 13.06 -9.82
N SER A 90 -3.38 12.75 -8.83
CA SER A 90 -1.92 12.88 -8.93
C SER A 90 -1.23 11.62 -9.45
N VAL A 91 -1.95 10.50 -9.47
CA VAL A 91 -1.40 9.19 -9.83
C VAL A 91 -1.53 8.98 -11.33
N GLN A 92 -0.43 8.62 -11.97
CA GLN A 92 -0.39 8.23 -13.37
C GLN A 92 0.29 6.87 -13.50
N ILE A 93 -0.35 5.94 -14.19
CA ILE A 93 0.18 4.58 -14.36
C ILE A 93 0.42 4.33 -15.84
N LYS A 94 1.68 4.13 -16.22
CA LYS A 94 2.08 3.81 -17.60
C LYS A 94 2.52 2.36 -17.72
N LYS A 95 2.03 1.67 -18.75
CA LYS A 95 2.45 0.31 -19.13
C LYS A 95 3.53 0.36 -20.20
N ILE A 96 4.62 -0.39 -19.99
CA ILE A 96 5.69 -0.61 -20.98
C ILE A 96 6.05 -2.10 -20.94
N LEU A 97 5.66 -2.88 -21.94
CA LEU A 97 5.86 -4.34 -21.97
C LEU A 97 5.38 -5.00 -20.66
N PHE A 98 6.30 -5.65 -19.93
CA PHE A 98 6.09 -6.32 -18.64
C PHE A 98 6.32 -5.40 -17.45
N TRP A 99 6.30 -4.09 -17.66
CA TRP A 99 6.62 -3.11 -16.64
C TRP A 99 5.45 -2.14 -16.47
N ARG A 100 5.24 -1.72 -15.22
CA ARG A 100 4.39 -0.56 -14.89
C ARG A 100 5.26 0.50 -14.22
N ILE A 101 5.04 1.74 -14.62
CA ILE A 101 5.61 2.92 -13.98
C ILE A 101 4.43 3.65 -13.33
N ILE A 102 4.40 3.67 -12.01
CA ILE A 102 3.52 4.55 -11.24
C ILE A 102 4.27 5.87 -11.05
N THR A 103 3.64 6.95 -11.41
CA THR A 103 4.12 8.32 -11.20
C THR A 103 3.16 9.01 -10.25
N ILE A 104 3.64 9.51 -9.12
CA ILE A 104 2.84 10.33 -8.20
C ILE A 104 3.37 11.75 -8.26
N LYS A 105 2.55 12.67 -8.76
CA LYS A 105 2.87 14.10 -8.82
C LYS A 105 2.65 14.74 -7.45
N LYS A 106 3.51 15.67 -7.06
CA LYS A 106 3.38 16.44 -5.82
C LYS A 106 3.64 17.92 -6.11
N GLY A 107 2.58 18.66 -6.46
CA GLY A 107 2.69 20.06 -6.87
C GLY A 107 3.86 20.32 -7.84
N SER A 108 4.79 21.19 -7.44
CA SER A 108 5.99 21.58 -8.21
C SER A 108 7.23 20.71 -7.96
N ASN A 109 7.15 19.69 -7.09
CA ASN A 109 8.28 18.82 -6.80
C ASN A 109 8.48 17.76 -7.89
N LEU A 110 9.68 17.16 -7.91
CA LEU A 110 9.96 16.04 -8.78
C LEU A 110 8.98 14.88 -8.50
N PRO A 111 8.35 14.31 -9.54
CA PRO A 111 7.42 13.22 -9.36
C PRO A 111 8.15 11.96 -8.90
N ILE A 112 7.43 11.12 -8.16
CA ILE A 112 7.97 9.88 -7.61
C ILE A 112 7.60 8.72 -8.51
N PHE A 113 8.58 7.86 -8.77
CA PHE A 113 8.44 6.75 -9.69
C PHE A 113 8.54 5.41 -8.96
N ILE A 114 7.46 4.65 -8.94
CA ILE A 114 7.47 3.24 -8.52
C ILE A 114 7.47 2.38 -9.77
N LYS A 115 8.47 1.53 -9.86
CA LYS A 115 8.84 0.78 -11.05
C LYS A 115 8.61 -0.70 -10.78
N LEU A 116 7.49 -1.21 -11.27
CA LEU A 116 6.97 -2.55 -10.99
C LEU A 116 7.18 -3.49 -12.17
N PHE A 117 7.54 -4.74 -11.89
CA PHE A 117 7.46 -5.86 -12.82
C PHE A 117 6.05 -6.44 -12.81
N THR A 118 5.38 -6.45 -13.95
CA THR A 118 4.10 -7.14 -14.18
C THR A 118 4.31 -8.17 -15.30
N PRO A 119 4.61 -9.44 -14.99
CA PRO A 119 4.80 -10.45 -16.04
C PRO A 119 3.53 -10.56 -16.90
N PRO A 120 3.66 -10.93 -18.19
CA PRO A 120 2.50 -11.18 -19.03
C PRO A 120 1.77 -12.41 -18.49
N TYR A 121 0.46 -12.30 -18.30
CA TYR A 121 -0.46 -13.31 -17.74
C TYR A 121 -0.01 -14.78 -17.79
N ARG A 122 -0.07 -15.44 -16.62
CA ARG A 122 -0.26 -16.88 -16.28
C ARG A 122 0.55 -17.99 -17.00
N TRP A 123 1.05 -17.81 -18.21
CA TRP A 123 1.58 -18.91 -19.03
C TRP A 123 3.04 -19.29 -18.76
N LEU A 124 3.76 -18.52 -17.94
CA LEU A 124 5.20 -18.75 -17.70
C LEU A 124 5.56 -19.48 -16.39
N SER A 125 4.60 -19.72 -15.48
CA SER A 125 4.78 -20.71 -14.40
C SER A 125 3.44 -21.14 -13.82
N ASN A 126 3.18 -22.45 -13.81
CA ASN A 126 2.00 -23.07 -13.19
C ASN A 126 2.16 -23.22 -11.66
N ASP A 127 3.05 -22.44 -11.04
CA ASP A 127 3.45 -22.59 -9.63
C ASP A 127 2.67 -21.66 -8.68
N GLY A 128 1.63 -20.98 -9.17
CA GLY A 128 0.75 -20.14 -8.35
C GLY A 128 1.36 -18.83 -7.81
N MET A 129 2.60 -18.47 -8.16
CA MET A 129 3.34 -17.41 -7.44
C MET A 129 3.24 -15.96 -7.97
N PHE A 130 2.64 -15.66 -9.13
CA PHE A 130 2.98 -14.41 -9.84
C PHE A 130 1.90 -13.42 -10.37
N PRO A 131 0.57 -13.67 -10.35
CA PRO A 131 -0.40 -12.58 -10.58
C PRO A 131 -0.70 -11.76 -9.31
N GLU A 132 -0.52 -12.40 -8.16
CA GLU A 132 -1.12 -11.99 -6.90
C GLU A 132 -0.39 -10.85 -6.17
N THR A 133 0.86 -10.58 -6.49
CA THR A 133 1.68 -9.60 -5.76
C THR A 133 1.67 -8.19 -6.36
N VAL A 134 1.33 -8.01 -7.63
CA VAL A 134 1.56 -6.71 -8.31
C VAL A 134 0.26 -5.99 -8.66
N GLU A 135 -0.80 -6.74 -8.97
CA GLU A 135 -2.14 -6.20 -9.27
C GLU A 135 -2.72 -5.40 -8.08
N PRO A 136 -2.59 -5.82 -6.81
CA PRO A 136 -3.25 -5.13 -5.71
C PRO A 136 -2.84 -3.66 -5.53
N LEU A 137 -1.56 -3.32 -5.76
CA LEU A 137 -1.10 -1.93 -5.64
C LEU A 137 -1.62 -1.08 -6.81
N ILE A 138 -1.58 -1.61 -8.03
CA ILE A 138 -2.01 -0.88 -9.22
C ILE A 138 -3.51 -0.63 -9.14
N ASP A 139 -4.30 -1.66 -8.86
CA ASP A 139 -5.75 -1.56 -8.78
C ASP A 139 -6.18 -0.63 -7.66
N PHE A 140 -5.50 -0.72 -6.51
CA PHE A 140 -5.73 0.21 -5.40
C PHE A 140 -5.48 1.66 -5.82
N LEU A 141 -4.38 1.93 -6.54
CA LEU A 141 -4.00 3.28 -6.95
C LEU A 141 -4.90 3.85 -8.07
N ILE A 142 -5.41 3.01 -8.97
CA ILE A 142 -6.44 3.39 -9.94
C ILE A 142 -7.71 3.81 -9.18
N ASP A 143 -8.16 3.00 -8.23
CA ASP A 143 -9.36 3.29 -7.45
C ASP A 143 -9.19 4.51 -6.52
N VAL A 144 -7.97 4.78 -6.02
CA VAL A 144 -7.67 6.05 -5.32
C VAL A 144 -7.82 7.25 -6.25
N ASN A 145 -7.44 7.11 -7.52
CA ASN A 145 -7.53 8.19 -8.49
C ASN A 145 -9.00 8.49 -8.84
N ASP A 146 -9.81 7.44 -8.99
CA ASP A 146 -11.22 7.56 -9.37
C ASP A 146 -12.13 7.90 -8.17
N ASN A 147 -11.79 7.42 -6.96
CA ASN A 147 -12.66 7.46 -5.78
C ASN A 147 -11.92 7.92 -4.50
N TYR A 148 -11.05 8.93 -4.60
CA TYR A 148 -10.15 9.36 -3.52
C TYR A 148 -10.81 9.52 -2.14
N ASP A 149 -11.85 10.36 -2.04
CA ASP A 149 -12.47 10.70 -0.75
C ASP A 149 -13.13 9.46 -0.10
N TRP A 150 -13.73 8.61 -0.93
CA TRP A 150 -14.31 7.35 -0.49
C TRP A 150 -13.22 6.39 0.01
N LYS A 151 -12.09 6.29 -0.69
CA LYS A 151 -10.94 5.48 -0.24
C LYS A 151 -10.37 5.98 1.06
N LEU A 152 -10.12 7.28 1.19
CA LEU A 152 -9.63 7.87 2.44
C LEU A 152 -10.56 7.55 3.62
N SER A 153 -11.87 7.73 3.42
CA SER A 153 -12.88 7.41 4.44
C SER A 153 -12.88 5.94 4.84
N ASN A 154 -12.75 5.02 3.87
CA ASN A 154 -12.74 3.58 4.15
C ASN A 154 -11.48 3.14 4.90
N ILE A 155 -10.31 3.66 4.55
CA ILE A 155 -9.08 3.30 5.26
C ILE A 155 -9.11 3.84 6.69
N LYS A 156 -9.65 5.05 6.91
CA LYS A 156 -9.87 5.59 8.27
C LYS A 156 -10.77 4.66 9.13
N LYS A 157 -11.65 3.88 8.51
CA LYS A 157 -12.53 2.90 9.20
C LYS A 157 -11.91 1.52 9.38
N LEU A 158 -10.72 1.27 8.82
CA LEU A 158 -10.09 -0.06 8.84
C LEU A 158 -9.88 -0.59 10.25
N TYR A 159 -9.56 0.28 11.22
CA TYR A 159 -9.47 -0.09 12.63
C TYR A 159 -10.76 -0.74 13.17
N GLN A 160 -11.92 -0.14 12.87
CA GLN A 160 -13.22 -0.64 13.32
C GLN A 160 -13.55 -2.01 12.73
N TYR A 161 -13.02 -2.32 11.54
CA TYR A 161 -13.19 -3.62 10.91
C TYR A 161 -12.32 -4.69 11.58
N ILE A 162 -11.05 -4.38 11.86
CA ILE A 162 -10.10 -5.30 12.51
C ILE A 162 -10.54 -5.62 13.94
N SER A 163 -11.15 -4.66 14.65
CA SER A 163 -11.63 -4.86 16.03
C SER A 163 -12.89 -5.72 16.14
N LYS A 164 -13.67 -5.88 15.06
CA LYS A 164 -14.93 -6.64 15.04
C LYS A 164 -14.78 -8.08 14.54
N THR A 165 -13.78 -8.31 13.71
CA THR A 165 -13.34 -9.64 13.25
C THR A 165 -12.38 -10.25 14.25
#